data_AF-A0A3C1BH54-F1
#
_entry.id   AF-A0A3C1BH54-F1
#
_cell.length_a   1.000
_cell.length_b   1.000
_cell.length_c   1.000
_cell.angle_alpha   90.00
_cell.angle_beta   90.00
_cell.angle_gamma   90.00
#
_symmetry.space_group_name_H-M   'P 1'
#
loop_
_entity.id
_entity.type
_entity.pdbx_description
1 polymer ?
#
loop_
_entity_poly.entity_id
_entity_poly.type
_entity_poly.pdbx_seq_one_letter_code
_entity_poly.pdbx_strand_id
1 'polypeptide(L)'
;MVASDSYREVYDKKYLEKFNLYAGFLSDSGLLKPQSRFEENDIEILMKIKSWREEGTLEELRAQIISSDESLRGVSLMFFKNDKYLDDKPSLVDALKKIIDVAQFSNEKDQQYIYRLEVDNPRMIVLCENVDFLTKPNKPRLHGIELWYAGGKNVDKLRYANHRALPIFYSCDWDYDGLYIIYPLVKEKIPAIELLTPDGPRKGITETEHRSLWRQSETSRQEALHSILRQNQLGIINELIRDNQWIIEESNSLVTMLEIA
;
A
#
# COMPACT_ATOMS: atom_id res chain seq x y z
N MET A 1 10.99 -2.72 -39.31
CA MET A 1 10.09 -3.52 -40.17
C MET A 1 9.36 -2.56 -41.09
N VAL A 2 9.49 -2.71 -42.40
CA VAL A 2 8.71 -1.92 -43.38
C VAL A 2 7.45 -2.74 -43.69
N ALA A 3 6.27 -2.17 -43.45
CA ALA A 3 5.01 -2.81 -43.79
C ALA A 3 4.89 -2.94 -45.32
N SER A 4 4.65 -4.14 -45.84
CA SER A 4 4.40 -4.35 -47.27
C SER A 4 3.03 -3.79 -47.66
N ASP A 5 2.82 -3.43 -48.93
CA ASP A 5 1.53 -2.93 -49.41
C ASP A 5 0.37 -3.93 -49.15
N SER A 6 0.68 -5.22 -49.14
CA SER A 6 -0.26 -6.30 -48.76
C SER A 6 -0.71 -6.25 -47.29
N TYR A 7 0.10 -5.71 -46.38
CA TYR A 7 -0.27 -5.52 -44.98
C TYR A 7 -1.34 -4.43 -44.85
N ARG A 8 -1.22 -3.35 -45.61
CA ARG A 8 -2.16 -2.23 -45.58
C ARG A 8 -3.55 -2.64 -46.06
N GLU A 9 -3.63 -3.40 -47.15
CA GLU A 9 -4.92 -3.92 -47.64
C GLU A 9 -5.61 -4.87 -46.65
N VAL A 10 -4.83 -5.72 -45.96
CA VAL A 10 -5.37 -6.63 -44.94
C VAL A 10 -5.83 -5.85 -43.71
N TYR A 11 -5.08 -4.84 -43.29
CA TYR A 11 -5.45 -3.94 -42.20
C TYR A 11 -6.76 -3.20 -42.50
N ASP A 12 -6.83 -2.54 -43.65
CA ASP A 12 -7.99 -1.75 -44.06
C ASP A 12 -9.26 -2.60 -44.20
N LYS A 13 -9.15 -3.82 -44.74
CA LYS A 13 -10.30 -4.72 -44.92
C LYS A 13 -10.77 -5.44 -43.66
N LYS A 14 -9.88 -5.72 -42.70
CA LYS A 14 -10.22 -6.61 -41.56
C LYS A 14 -10.17 -5.95 -40.19
N TYR A 15 -9.39 -4.88 -40.03
CA TYR A 15 -9.06 -4.35 -38.70
C TYR A 15 -9.41 -2.87 -38.54
N LEU A 16 -9.47 -2.10 -39.63
CA LEU A 16 -9.74 -0.65 -39.57
C LEU A 16 -11.10 -0.32 -38.96
N GLU A 17 -12.15 -1.05 -39.34
CA GLU A 17 -13.50 -0.83 -38.81
C GLU A 17 -13.56 -1.06 -37.30
N LYS A 18 -13.07 -2.22 -36.83
CA LYS A 18 -12.96 -2.54 -35.40
C LYS A 18 -12.08 -1.54 -34.65
N PHE A 19 -10.95 -1.16 -35.24
CA PHE A 19 -10.05 -0.17 -34.66
C PHE A 19 -10.77 1.16 -34.44
N ASN A 20 -11.47 1.66 -35.46
CA ASN A 20 -12.21 2.92 -35.36
C ASN A 20 -13.34 2.83 -34.33
N LEU A 21 -14.06 1.71 -34.28
CA LEU A 21 -15.10 1.46 -33.29
C LEU A 21 -14.54 1.53 -31.86
N TYR A 22 -13.46 0.79 -31.59
CA TYR A 22 -12.84 0.73 -30.27
C TYR A 22 -12.18 2.04 -29.86
N ALA A 23 -11.45 2.68 -30.79
CA ALA A 23 -10.84 3.99 -30.55
C ALA A 23 -11.90 5.06 -30.28
N GLY A 24 -13.00 5.05 -31.03
CA GLY A 24 -14.15 5.92 -30.81
C GLY A 24 -14.75 5.72 -29.43
N PHE A 25 -15.10 4.49 -29.07
CA PHE A 25 -15.63 4.16 -27.75
C PHE A 25 -14.72 4.62 -26.60
N LEU A 26 -13.41 4.33 -26.68
CA LEU A 26 -12.45 4.72 -25.66
C LEU A 26 -12.31 6.25 -25.56
N SER A 27 -12.35 6.96 -26.69
CA SER A 27 -12.33 8.42 -26.73
C SER A 27 -13.59 9.02 -26.10
N ASP A 28 -14.77 8.58 -26.54
CA ASP A 28 -16.07 9.08 -26.09
C ASP A 28 -16.30 8.82 -24.60
N SER A 29 -15.77 7.70 -24.10
CA SER A 29 -15.84 7.34 -22.69
C SER A 29 -14.71 7.98 -21.86
N GLY A 30 -13.83 8.77 -22.46
CA GLY A 30 -12.69 9.43 -21.82
C GLY A 30 -11.69 8.46 -21.18
N LEU A 31 -11.53 7.29 -21.80
CA LEU A 31 -10.63 6.19 -21.40
C LEU A 31 -9.34 6.16 -22.23
N LEU A 32 -9.31 6.87 -23.36
CA LEU A 32 -8.14 6.96 -24.22
C LEU A 32 -7.05 7.84 -23.58
N LYS A 33 -6.14 7.21 -22.83
CA LYS A 33 -4.94 7.85 -22.26
C LYS A 33 -3.67 7.17 -22.79
N PRO A 34 -2.57 7.92 -23.01
CA PRO A 34 -1.31 7.35 -23.52
C PRO A 34 -0.78 6.15 -22.72
N GLN A 35 -1.03 6.14 -21.42
CA GLN A 35 -0.60 5.11 -20.48
C GLN A 35 -1.57 3.94 -20.33
N SER A 36 -2.80 4.05 -20.84
CA SER A 36 -3.82 3.02 -20.68
C SER A 36 -3.61 1.90 -21.69
N ARG A 37 -3.63 0.66 -21.20
CA ARG A 37 -3.52 -0.54 -22.03
C ARG A 37 -4.77 -1.39 -21.82
N PHE A 38 -5.50 -1.62 -22.90
CA PHE A 38 -6.67 -2.48 -22.95
C PHE A 38 -6.45 -3.56 -24.00
N GLU A 39 -6.87 -4.79 -23.68
CA GLU A 39 -7.02 -5.84 -24.68
C GLU A 39 -8.34 -5.68 -25.42
N GLU A 40 -8.47 -6.27 -26.61
CA GLU A 40 -9.73 -6.23 -27.39
C GLU A 40 -10.93 -6.73 -26.55
N ASN A 41 -10.75 -7.85 -25.83
CA ASN A 41 -11.78 -8.39 -24.95
C ASN A 41 -12.15 -7.45 -23.79
N ASP A 42 -11.21 -6.65 -23.28
CA ASP A 42 -11.50 -5.64 -22.26
C ASP A 42 -12.47 -4.59 -22.80
N ILE A 43 -12.21 -4.11 -24.03
CA ILE A 43 -13.01 -3.08 -24.69
C ILE A 43 -14.41 -3.62 -25.01
N GLU A 44 -14.52 -4.83 -25.54
CA GLU A 44 -15.80 -5.47 -25.86
C GLU A 44 -16.69 -5.60 -24.62
N ILE A 45 -16.11 -6.02 -23.48
CA ILE A 45 -16.84 -6.10 -22.20
C ILE A 45 -17.29 -4.71 -21.74
N LEU A 46 -16.40 -3.72 -21.76
CA LEU A 46 -16.72 -2.35 -21.37
C LEU A 46 -17.84 -1.75 -22.24
N MET A 47 -17.82 -1.99 -23.55
CA MET A 47 -18.88 -1.59 -24.48
C MET A 47 -20.22 -2.24 -24.13
N LYS A 48 -20.22 -3.53 -23.83
CA LYS A 48 -21.42 -4.28 -23.42
C LYS A 48 -22.00 -3.77 -22.10
N ILE A 49 -21.17 -3.45 -21.12
CA ILE A 49 -21.63 -2.87 -19.84
C ILE A 49 -22.22 -1.48 -20.08
N LYS A 50 -21.60 -0.67 -20.95
CA LYS A 50 -22.11 0.66 -21.30
C LYS A 50 -23.47 0.58 -21.99
N SER A 51 -23.69 -0.37 -22.90
CA SER A 51 -25.00 -0.54 -23.54
C SER A 51 -26.08 -0.91 -22.52
N TRP A 52 -25.79 -1.79 -21.56
CA TRP A 52 -26.72 -2.10 -20.46
C TRP A 52 -27.07 -0.89 -19.60
N ARG A 53 -26.12 0.04 -19.41
CA ARG A 53 -26.39 1.29 -18.71
C ARG A 53 -27.32 2.20 -19.52
N GLU A 54 -27.07 2.34 -20.81
CA GLU A 54 -27.89 3.16 -21.71
C GLU A 54 -29.31 2.59 -21.87
N GLU A 55 -29.45 1.27 -21.79
CA GLU A 55 -30.73 0.54 -21.79
C GLU A 55 -31.44 0.55 -20.42
N GLY A 56 -30.79 1.03 -19.36
CA GLY A 56 -31.32 1.05 -17.99
C GLY A 56 -31.32 -0.31 -17.27
N THR A 57 -30.76 -1.36 -17.87
CA THR A 57 -30.71 -2.71 -17.31
C THR A 57 -29.55 -2.92 -16.33
N LEU A 58 -28.57 -2.01 -16.30
CA LEU A 58 -27.44 -2.05 -15.37
C LEU A 58 -27.81 -1.58 -13.95
N GLU A 59 -28.91 -0.86 -13.76
CA GLU A 59 -29.23 -0.22 -12.47
C GLU A 59 -29.42 -1.23 -11.34
N GLU A 60 -30.05 -2.38 -11.61
CA GLU A 60 -30.20 -3.44 -10.61
C GLU A 60 -28.85 -4.02 -10.20
N LEU A 61 -27.96 -4.29 -11.17
CA LEU A 61 -26.63 -4.81 -10.91
C LEU A 61 -25.78 -3.79 -10.15
N ARG A 62 -25.85 -2.51 -10.53
CA ARG A 62 -25.18 -1.42 -9.82
C ARG A 62 -25.67 -1.31 -8.39
N ALA A 63 -26.98 -1.35 -8.17
CA ALA A 63 -27.56 -1.32 -6.84
C ALA A 63 -27.10 -2.51 -5.99
N GLN A 64 -27.02 -3.70 -6.59
CA GLN A 64 -26.48 -4.90 -5.93
C GLN A 64 -25.00 -4.73 -5.55
N ILE A 65 -24.16 -4.29 -6.48
CA ILE A 65 -22.73 -4.03 -6.23
C ILE A 65 -22.54 -3.08 -5.04
N ILE A 66 -23.32 -1.99 -5.00
CA ILE A 66 -23.26 -1.00 -3.91
C ILE A 66 -23.79 -1.60 -2.60
N SER A 67 -24.96 -2.24 -2.64
CA SER A 67 -25.64 -2.74 -1.43
C SER A 67 -24.92 -3.89 -0.76
N SER A 68 -24.25 -4.74 -1.55
CA SER A 68 -23.51 -5.91 -1.08
C SER A 68 -22.05 -5.59 -0.75
N ASP A 69 -21.60 -4.35 -0.96
CA ASP A 69 -20.21 -3.94 -0.83
C ASP A 69 -19.28 -4.89 -1.62
N GLU A 70 -19.60 -5.09 -2.91
CA GLU A 70 -18.99 -6.14 -3.72
C GLU A 70 -17.48 -5.91 -3.93
N SER A 71 -16.72 -7.00 -3.88
CA SER A 71 -15.27 -6.96 -4.00
C SER A 71 -14.80 -6.83 -5.45
N LEU A 72 -13.58 -6.32 -5.65
CA LEU A 72 -12.96 -6.28 -6.99
C LEU A 72 -12.95 -7.65 -7.67
N ARG A 73 -12.71 -8.71 -6.89
CA ARG A 73 -12.71 -10.10 -7.37
C ARG A 73 -14.11 -10.62 -7.70
N GLY A 74 -15.11 -10.26 -6.90
CA GLY A 74 -16.52 -10.58 -7.19
C GLY A 74 -16.97 -9.92 -8.49
N VAL A 75 -16.67 -8.63 -8.65
CA VAL A 75 -16.91 -7.91 -9.91
C VAL A 75 -16.13 -8.53 -11.08
N SER A 76 -14.90 -8.99 -10.85
CA SER A 76 -14.13 -9.69 -11.87
C SER A 76 -14.84 -10.98 -12.35
N LEU A 77 -15.45 -11.75 -11.45
CA LEU A 77 -16.24 -12.94 -11.80
C LEU A 77 -17.53 -12.62 -12.55
N MET A 78 -18.14 -11.45 -12.32
CA MET A 78 -19.37 -11.04 -12.99
C MET A 78 -19.16 -10.78 -14.49
N PHE A 79 -18.00 -10.23 -14.87
CA PHE A 79 -17.77 -9.73 -16.24
C PHE A 79 -16.61 -10.42 -16.97
N PHE A 80 -15.66 -11.04 -16.25
CA PHE A 80 -14.42 -11.56 -16.81
C PHE A 80 -14.23 -13.05 -16.51
N LYS A 81 -13.16 -13.63 -17.07
CA LYS A 81 -12.97 -15.09 -17.07
C LYS A 81 -12.75 -15.71 -15.69
N ASN A 82 -12.22 -14.93 -14.74
CA ASN A 82 -11.89 -15.40 -13.38
C ASN A 82 -11.83 -14.21 -12.40
N ASP A 83 -11.71 -14.54 -11.12
CA ASP A 83 -11.70 -13.62 -9.99
C ASP A 83 -10.47 -12.70 -9.94
N LYS A 84 -9.34 -13.10 -10.54
CA LYS A 84 -8.07 -12.35 -10.51
C LYS A 84 -7.79 -11.54 -11.77
N TYR A 85 -8.71 -11.52 -12.73
CA TYR A 85 -8.48 -10.90 -14.04
C TYR A 85 -8.14 -9.40 -13.92
N LEU A 86 -8.72 -8.75 -12.92
CA LEU A 86 -8.54 -7.32 -12.65
C LEU A 86 -7.34 -6.97 -11.76
N ASP A 87 -6.71 -7.94 -11.08
CA ASP A 87 -5.69 -7.70 -10.03
C ASP A 87 -4.51 -6.83 -10.56
N ASP A 88 -4.07 -7.06 -11.80
CA ASP A 88 -2.94 -6.36 -12.42
C ASP A 88 -3.35 -5.30 -13.47
N LYS A 89 -4.64 -4.94 -13.55
CA LYS A 89 -5.18 -4.06 -14.60
C LYS A 89 -5.82 -2.77 -14.03
N PRO A 90 -5.06 -1.86 -13.38
CA PRO A 90 -5.64 -0.69 -12.72
C PRO A 90 -6.41 0.24 -13.68
N SER A 91 -5.94 0.41 -14.92
CA SER A 91 -6.67 1.21 -15.92
C SER A 91 -8.03 0.61 -16.29
N LEU A 92 -8.15 -0.73 -16.27
CA LEU A 92 -9.42 -1.41 -16.52
C LEU A 92 -10.36 -1.29 -15.33
N VAL A 93 -9.85 -1.41 -14.11
CA VAL A 93 -10.62 -1.15 -12.89
C VAL A 93 -11.21 0.26 -12.89
N ASP A 94 -10.39 1.26 -13.20
CA ASP A 94 -10.84 2.66 -13.28
C ASP A 94 -11.91 2.87 -14.38
N ALA A 95 -11.73 2.23 -15.53
CA ALA A 95 -12.71 2.27 -16.62
C ALA A 95 -14.04 1.64 -16.20
N LEU A 96 -13.97 0.48 -15.53
CA LEU A 96 -15.14 -0.25 -15.05
C LEU A 96 -15.94 0.58 -14.03
N LYS A 97 -15.26 1.19 -13.05
CA LYS A 97 -15.87 2.11 -12.08
C LYS A 97 -16.61 3.25 -12.77
N LYS A 98 -15.98 3.85 -13.79
CA LYS A 98 -16.56 4.97 -14.54
C LYS A 98 -17.80 4.55 -15.33
N ILE A 99 -17.76 3.39 -15.98
CA ILE A 99 -18.89 2.91 -16.79
C ILE A 99 -20.04 2.45 -15.89
N ILE A 100 -19.76 1.68 -14.82
CA ILE A 100 -20.77 1.22 -13.85
C ILE A 100 -21.26 2.36 -12.95
N ASP A 101 -20.51 3.45 -12.84
CA ASP A 101 -20.79 4.61 -11.99
C ASP A 101 -20.78 4.29 -10.50
N VAL A 102 -19.69 3.67 -10.07
CA VAL A 102 -19.41 3.34 -8.66
C VAL A 102 -18.10 3.99 -8.24
N ALA A 103 -18.05 4.53 -7.02
CA ALA A 103 -16.89 5.24 -6.52
C ALA A 103 -15.69 4.29 -6.28
N GLN A 104 -15.98 3.12 -5.71
CA GLN A 104 -14.99 2.10 -5.37
C GLN A 104 -15.67 0.72 -5.27
N PHE A 105 -14.87 -0.32 -5.44
CA PHE A 105 -15.17 -1.69 -5.07
C PHE A 105 -14.51 -2.01 -3.74
N SER A 106 -15.01 -3.03 -3.06
CA SER A 106 -14.37 -3.50 -1.83
C SER A 106 -13.13 -4.34 -2.10
N ASN A 107 -12.24 -4.38 -1.12
CA ASN A 107 -10.99 -5.13 -1.16
C ASN A 107 -10.10 -4.87 -2.41
N GLU A 108 -10.06 -3.63 -2.92
CA GLU A 108 -9.15 -3.24 -4.01
C GLU A 108 -7.66 -3.28 -3.62
N LYS A 109 -7.37 -3.30 -2.32
CA LYS A 109 -6.03 -3.48 -1.76
C LYS A 109 -6.10 -4.43 -0.57
N ASP A 110 -5.32 -5.50 -0.64
CA ASP A 110 -5.44 -6.72 0.17
C ASP A 110 -4.95 -6.61 1.63
N GLN A 111 -4.97 -5.41 2.23
CA GLN A 111 -4.27 -5.19 3.50
C GLN A 111 -4.94 -4.16 4.41
N GLN A 112 -6.24 -4.33 4.66
CA GLN A 112 -6.95 -3.55 5.69
C GLN A 112 -6.76 -4.10 7.12
N TYR A 113 -6.26 -5.33 7.28
CA TYR A 113 -6.14 -5.99 8.58
C TYR A 113 -4.84 -5.64 9.31
N ILE A 114 -4.93 -5.54 10.64
CA ILE A 114 -3.78 -5.39 11.55
C ILE A 114 -3.62 -6.70 12.31
N TYR A 115 -2.44 -7.31 12.24
CA TYR A 115 -2.10 -8.43 13.12
C TYR A 115 -1.74 -7.91 14.50
N ARG A 116 -2.30 -8.54 15.54
CA ARG A 116 -2.08 -8.17 16.94
C ARG A 116 -1.73 -9.39 17.76
N LEU A 117 -0.75 -9.24 18.64
CA LEU A 117 -0.50 -10.15 19.74
C LEU A 117 -1.05 -9.51 21.02
N GLU A 118 -2.26 -9.89 21.38
CA GLU A 118 -2.94 -9.42 22.57
C GLU A 118 -2.40 -10.07 23.86
N VAL A 119 -2.60 -9.35 24.96
CA VAL A 119 -2.20 -9.74 26.32
C VAL A 119 -3.34 -9.42 27.29
N ASP A 120 -3.50 -10.19 28.38
CA ASP A 120 -4.66 -10.07 29.27
C ASP A 120 -4.75 -8.71 29.99
N ASN A 121 -3.61 -8.15 30.40
CA ASN A 121 -3.52 -6.87 31.11
C ASN A 121 -2.54 -5.94 30.38
N PRO A 122 -2.97 -5.32 29.26
CA PRO A 122 -2.08 -4.50 28.44
C PRO A 122 -1.77 -3.19 29.15
N ARG A 123 -0.48 -2.89 29.27
CA ARG A 123 0.05 -1.64 29.82
C ARG A 123 0.42 -0.65 28.73
N MET A 124 0.74 -1.14 27.54
CA MET A 124 1.19 -0.37 26.39
C MET A 124 1.07 -1.18 25.10
N ILE A 125 1.21 -0.49 23.98
CA ILE A 125 1.22 -1.07 22.64
C ILE A 125 2.56 -0.75 21.98
N VAL A 126 3.19 -1.73 21.35
CA VAL A 126 4.31 -1.52 20.43
C VAL A 126 3.87 -1.89 19.02
N LEU A 127 3.91 -0.91 18.14
CA LEU A 127 3.69 -1.07 16.72
C LEU A 127 5.03 -1.40 16.05
N CYS A 128 5.13 -2.61 15.50
CA CYS A 128 6.31 -3.16 14.84
C CYS A 128 6.17 -3.04 13.31
N GLU A 129 7.29 -2.78 12.65
CA GLU A 129 7.39 -2.82 11.19
C GLU A 129 7.41 -4.27 10.69
N ASN A 130 8.14 -5.16 11.38
CA ASN A 130 8.24 -6.57 11.04
C ASN A 130 7.32 -7.47 11.86
N VAL A 131 6.74 -8.48 11.21
CA VAL A 131 5.87 -9.50 11.82
C VAL A 131 6.63 -10.43 12.76
N ASP A 132 7.96 -10.55 12.61
CA ASP A 132 8.81 -11.44 13.41
C ASP A 132 8.67 -11.19 14.92
N PHE A 133 8.44 -9.95 15.36
CA PHE A 133 8.19 -9.64 16.77
C PHE A 133 6.95 -10.35 17.32
N LEU A 134 5.89 -10.46 16.52
CA LEU A 134 4.63 -11.09 16.93
C LEU A 134 4.80 -12.61 17.15
N THR A 135 5.84 -13.22 16.57
CA THR A 135 6.12 -14.67 16.72
C THR A 135 6.73 -15.03 18.07
N LYS A 136 7.14 -14.04 18.89
CA LYS A 136 7.86 -14.23 20.17
C LYS A 136 7.01 -13.77 21.37
N PRO A 137 5.92 -14.47 21.74
CA PRO A 137 4.89 -13.90 22.63
C PRO A 137 5.24 -13.88 24.12
N ASN A 138 6.22 -14.68 24.55
CA ASN A 138 6.47 -14.89 25.98
C ASN A 138 6.90 -13.63 26.72
N LYS A 139 7.86 -12.86 26.16
CA LYS A 139 8.32 -11.60 26.79
C LYS A 139 7.24 -10.51 26.75
N PRO A 140 6.61 -10.20 25.61
CA PRO A 140 5.52 -9.20 25.58
C PRO A 140 4.41 -9.50 26.59
N ARG A 141 3.94 -10.76 26.66
CA ARG A 141 2.92 -11.16 27.63
C ARG A 141 3.35 -10.97 29.08
N LEU A 142 4.57 -11.35 29.42
CA LEU A 142 5.11 -11.19 30.78
C LEU A 142 5.14 -9.72 31.23
N HIS A 143 5.43 -8.81 30.30
CA HIS A 143 5.57 -7.38 30.59
C HIS A 143 4.30 -6.56 30.32
N GLY A 144 3.20 -7.21 29.87
CA GLY A 144 1.95 -6.52 29.52
C GLY A 144 2.08 -5.64 28.27
N ILE A 145 2.89 -6.05 27.29
CA ILE A 145 3.13 -5.34 26.04
C ILE A 145 2.31 -6.00 24.94
N GLU A 146 1.39 -5.25 24.34
CA GLU A 146 0.65 -5.69 23.16
C GLU A 146 1.45 -5.35 21.89
N LEU A 147 1.61 -6.30 20.96
CA LEU A 147 2.35 -6.06 19.72
C LEU A 147 1.41 -5.93 18.54
N TRP A 148 1.55 -4.86 17.76
CA TRP A 148 0.78 -4.61 16.55
C TRP A 148 1.70 -4.62 15.35
N TYR A 149 1.27 -5.21 14.24
CA TYR A 149 2.01 -5.17 12.99
C TYR A 149 1.49 -4.07 12.07
N ALA A 150 2.30 -3.02 11.87
CA ALA A 150 2.03 -2.00 10.85
C ALA A 150 2.32 -2.54 9.44
N GLY A 151 3.41 -3.29 9.30
CA GLY A 151 4.05 -3.48 8.00
C GLY A 151 4.80 -2.22 7.54
N GLY A 152 5.27 -2.21 6.30
CA GLY A 152 6.00 -1.08 5.73
C GLY A 152 5.09 0.11 5.38
N LYS A 153 5.15 0.60 4.14
CA LYS A 153 4.47 1.85 3.72
C LYS A 153 2.93 1.82 3.80
N ASN A 154 2.32 0.66 4.02
CA ASN A 154 0.85 0.51 4.06
C ASN A 154 0.28 0.69 5.48
N VAL A 155 0.32 1.93 5.97
CA VAL A 155 -0.09 2.28 7.33
C VAL A 155 -1.50 2.89 7.41
N ASP A 156 -2.23 3.02 6.30
CA ASP A 156 -3.56 3.65 6.29
C ASP A 156 -4.60 2.91 7.13
N LYS A 157 -4.45 1.59 7.30
CA LYS A 157 -5.25 0.77 8.21
C LYS A 157 -5.20 1.25 9.67
N LEU A 158 -4.13 1.95 10.07
CA LEU A 158 -3.98 2.48 11.43
C LEU A 158 -5.01 3.58 11.75
N ARG A 159 -5.62 4.22 10.75
CA ARG A 159 -6.71 5.21 10.93
C ARG A 159 -7.91 4.65 11.70
N TYR A 160 -8.12 3.34 11.61
CA TYR A 160 -9.24 2.65 12.25
C TYR A 160 -8.85 2.00 13.58
N ALA A 161 -7.59 2.11 13.99
CA ALA A 161 -7.08 1.39 15.14
C ALA A 161 -7.40 2.12 16.45
N ASN A 162 -8.17 1.48 17.33
CA ASN A 162 -8.41 1.96 18.68
C ASN A 162 -7.32 1.45 19.64
N HIS A 163 -6.43 2.33 20.10
CA HIS A 163 -5.34 2.02 21.03
C HIS A 163 -5.77 2.06 22.51
N ARG A 164 -7.07 2.20 22.81
CA ARG A 164 -7.66 2.13 24.16
C ARG A 164 -7.02 3.08 25.18
N ALA A 165 -6.54 4.23 24.72
CA ALA A 165 -5.77 5.19 25.51
C ALA A 165 -4.52 4.62 26.20
N LEU A 166 -3.99 3.49 25.71
CA LEU A 166 -2.71 2.96 26.15
C LEU A 166 -1.57 3.78 25.50
N PRO A 167 -0.44 3.97 26.21
CA PRO A 167 0.79 4.44 25.58
C PRO A 167 1.14 3.57 24.38
N ILE A 168 1.50 4.20 23.28
CA ILE A 168 1.80 3.51 22.03
C ILE A 168 3.17 3.96 21.52
N PHE A 169 3.99 2.96 21.18
CA PHE A 169 5.35 3.17 20.71
C PHE A 169 5.55 2.55 19.34
N TYR A 170 6.49 3.08 18.56
CA TYR A 170 6.86 2.56 17.25
C TYR A 170 8.26 1.94 17.32
N SER A 171 8.36 0.70 16.84
CA SER A 171 9.58 -0.07 16.64
C SER A 171 9.77 -0.29 15.14
N CYS A 172 10.91 0.13 14.60
CA CYS A 172 11.22 -0.01 13.18
C CYS A 172 12.72 -0.16 12.96
N ASP A 173 13.08 -0.46 11.71
CA ASP A 173 14.47 -0.33 11.27
C ASP A 173 14.92 1.13 11.38
N TRP A 174 16.12 1.32 11.93
CA TRP A 174 16.79 2.62 11.94
C TRP A 174 17.63 2.78 10.67
N ASP A 175 16.91 2.81 9.55
CA ASP A 175 17.41 3.09 8.21
C ASP A 175 16.71 4.33 7.61
N TYR A 176 16.92 4.61 6.33
CA TYR A 176 16.28 5.75 5.68
C TYR A 176 14.75 5.59 5.52
N ASP A 177 14.25 4.40 5.20
CA ASP A 177 12.84 4.19 4.88
C ASP A 177 12.00 4.12 6.17
N GLY A 178 12.46 3.39 7.18
CA GLY A 178 11.84 3.32 8.50
C GLY A 178 11.68 4.70 9.14
N LEU A 179 12.75 5.52 9.13
CA LEU A 179 12.77 6.81 9.82
C LEU A 179 12.22 7.98 9.01
N TYR A 180 12.56 8.11 7.72
CA TYR A 180 12.17 9.29 6.92
C TYR A 180 10.89 9.08 6.10
N ILE A 181 10.45 7.84 5.90
CA ILE A 181 9.26 7.53 5.10
C ILE A 181 8.15 6.97 5.97
N ILE A 182 8.40 5.88 6.72
CA ILE A 182 7.34 5.13 7.39
C ILE A 182 6.95 5.78 8.72
N TYR A 183 7.89 6.09 9.61
CA TYR A 183 7.59 6.71 10.90
C TYR A 183 6.77 8.02 10.78
N PRO A 184 7.07 8.96 9.86
CA PRO A 184 6.23 10.15 9.67
C PRO A 184 4.79 9.82 9.27
N LEU A 185 4.58 8.81 8.40
CA LEU A 185 3.23 8.36 8.03
C LEU A 185 2.49 7.75 9.23
N VAL A 186 3.20 6.96 10.05
CA VAL A 186 2.65 6.39 11.28
C VAL A 186 2.28 7.50 12.28
N LYS A 187 3.17 8.47 12.49
CA LYS A 187 2.96 9.64 13.37
C LYS A 187 1.79 10.50 12.93
N GLU A 188 1.56 10.63 11.63
CA GLU A 188 0.37 11.31 11.08
C GLU A 188 -0.94 10.60 11.48
N LYS A 189 -0.96 9.26 11.46
CA LYS A 189 -2.18 8.50 11.80
C LYS A 189 -2.38 8.34 13.31
N ILE A 190 -1.29 8.29 14.07
CA ILE A 190 -1.29 8.14 15.52
C ILE A 190 -0.41 9.25 16.12
N PRO A 191 -0.91 10.49 16.28
CA PRO A 191 -0.09 11.62 16.75
C PRO A 191 0.60 11.40 18.09
N ALA A 192 -0.01 10.59 18.98
CA ALA A 192 0.54 10.26 20.29
C ALA A 192 1.67 9.22 20.26
N ILE A 193 1.96 8.57 19.12
CA ILE A 193 2.96 7.50 19.06
C ILE A 193 4.38 8.02 19.25
N GLU A 194 5.19 7.32 20.03
CA GLU A 194 6.59 7.68 20.26
C GLU A 194 7.54 6.67 19.63
N LEU A 195 8.59 7.16 18.96
CA LEU A 195 9.63 6.29 18.43
C LEU A 195 10.48 5.71 19.56
N LEU A 196 10.66 4.39 19.56
CA LEU A 196 11.59 3.71 20.44
C LEU A 196 13.04 3.99 20.04
N THR A 197 13.89 4.19 21.05
CA THR A 197 15.33 4.33 20.84
C THR A 197 15.97 2.93 20.79
N PRO A 198 16.72 2.59 19.74
CA PRO A 198 17.25 1.25 19.51
C PRO A 198 18.43 0.98 20.44
N ASP A 199 18.59 -0.27 20.81
CA ASP A 199 19.71 -0.80 21.59
C ASP A 199 20.51 -1.87 20.83
N GLY A 200 20.11 -2.20 19.60
CA GLY A 200 20.74 -3.19 18.75
C GLY A 200 22.09 -2.74 18.18
N PRO A 201 22.90 -3.70 17.67
CA PRO A 201 24.17 -3.41 17.04
C PRO A 201 23.99 -2.66 15.71
N ARG A 202 24.87 -1.68 15.47
CA ARG A 202 24.97 -0.98 14.19
C ARG A 202 25.62 -1.88 13.15
N LYS A 203 25.08 -1.90 11.93
CA LYS A 203 25.63 -2.68 10.82
C LYS A 203 25.86 -1.80 9.60
N GLY A 204 26.92 -2.06 8.84
CA GLY A 204 27.20 -1.33 7.61
C GLY A 204 26.19 -1.67 6.52
N ILE A 205 25.61 -0.65 5.87
CA ILE A 205 24.61 -0.84 4.80
C ILE A 205 25.17 -1.72 3.66
N THR A 206 26.39 -1.42 3.22
CA THR A 206 27.07 -2.17 2.14
C THR A 206 27.34 -3.62 2.52
N GLU A 207 27.77 -3.87 3.75
CA GLU A 207 28.09 -5.23 4.25
C GLU A 207 26.85 -6.12 4.30
N THR A 208 25.69 -5.52 4.59
CA THR A 208 24.41 -6.23 4.69
C THR A 208 23.59 -6.23 3.39
N GLU A 209 24.14 -5.69 2.30
CA GLU A 209 23.42 -5.50 1.01
C GLU A 209 22.07 -4.79 1.16
N HIS A 210 21.97 -3.90 2.16
CA HIS A 210 20.73 -3.24 2.53
C HIS A 210 20.36 -2.17 1.48
N ARG A 211 19.07 -2.11 1.12
CA ARG A 211 18.60 -1.30 -0.02
C ARG A 211 18.15 0.11 0.35
N SER A 212 17.89 0.40 1.63
CA SER A 212 17.55 1.74 2.09
C SER A 212 18.82 2.56 2.30
N LEU A 213 19.29 3.19 1.23
CA LEU A 213 20.49 4.02 1.26
C LEU A 213 20.17 5.39 1.86
N TRP A 214 21.02 5.86 2.77
CA TRP A 214 20.93 7.23 3.29
C TRP A 214 21.03 8.25 2.15
N ARG A 215 20.06 9.18 2.09
CA ARG A 215 20.06 10.27 1.11
C ARG A 215 20.58 11.55 1.73
N GLN A 216 21.70 12.05 1.22
CA GLN A 216 22.33 13.26 1.74
C GLN A 216 21.63 14.58 1.32
N SER A 217 20.67 14.55 0.40
CA SER A 217 20.18 15.74 -0.31
C SER A 217 18.74 16.18 -0.01
N GLU A 218 18.04 15.59 0.96
CA GLU A 218 16.64 15.94 1.28
C GLU A 218 16.51 16.71 2.60
N THR A 219 17.05 17.94 2.63
CA THR A 219 17.13 18.80 3.83
C THR A 219 15.76 19.03 4.50
N SER A 220 14.69 19.23 3.72
CA SER A 220 13.36 19.48 4.27
C SER A 220 12.74 18.28 5.00
N ARG A 221 13.00 17.04 4.54
CA ARG A 221 12.58 15.83 5.25
C ARG A 221 13.41 15.60 6.50
N GLN A 222 14.70 15.91 6.44
CA GLN A 222 15.59 15.84 7.59
C GLN A 222 15.16 16.78 8.70
N GLU A 223 14.88 18.04 8.37
CA GLU A 223 14.37 19.03 9.32
C GLU A 223 13.03 18.60 9.95
N ALA A 224 12.10 18.09 9.13
CA ALA A 224 10.80 17.62 9.62
C ALA A 224 10.95 16.46 10.61
N LEU A 225 11.76 15.43 10.28
CA LEU A 225 12.02 14.32 11.20
C LEU A 225 12.77 14.81 12.45
N HIS A 226 13.77 15.67 12.30
CA HIS A 226 14.56 16.15 13.44
C HIS A 226 13.70 16.91 14.46
N SER A 227 12.64 17.59 14.01
CA SER A 227 11.70 18.30 14.89
C SER A 227 10.86 17.38 15.79
N ILE A 228 10.70 16.11 15.42
CA ILE A 228 9.89 15.13 16.15
C ILE A 228 10.72 14.12 16.95
N LEU A 229 12.05 14.15 16.82
CA LEU A 229 12.96 13.24 17.49
C LEU A 229 13.55 13.83 18.78
N ARG A 230 13.90 12.95 19.72
CA ARG A 230 14.63 13.32 20.93
C ARG A 230 16.12 13.57 20.63
N GLN A 231 16.78 14.35 21.49
CA GLN A 231 18.20 14.70 21.30
C GLN A 231 19.14 13.48 21.25
N ASN A 232 18.89 12.44 22.06
CA ASN A 232 19.64 11.20 22.00
C ASN A 232 19.43 10.46 20.66
N GLN A 233 18.20 10.46 20.14
CA GLN A 233 17.84 9.84 18.86
C GLN A 233 18.52 10.55 17.69
N LEU A 234 18.57 11.89 17.72
CA LEU A 234 19.32 12.70 16.75
C LEU A 234 20.80 12.35 16.73
N GLY A 235 21.41 12.17 17.91
CA GLY A 235 22.81 11.75 18.01
C GLY A 235 23.07 10.42 17.31
N ILE A 236 22.22 9.42 17.58
CA ILE A 236 22.33 8.09 16.96
C ILE A 236 22.16 8.18 15.43
N ILE A 237 21.16 8.90 14.92
CA ILE A 237 20.91 9.03 13.47
C ILE A 237 22.09 9.70 12.77
N ASN A 238 22.64 10.77 13.34
CA ASN A 238 23.79 11.46 12.75
C ASN A 238 25.01 10.54 12.65
N GLU A 239 25.23 9.67 13.65
CA GLU A 239 26.30 8.68 13.61
C GLU A 239 26.02 7.60 12.55
N LEU A 240 24.78 7.08 12.47
CA LEU A 240 24.39 6.10 11.47
C LEU A 240 24.56 6.62 10.04
N ILE A 241 24.15 7.86 9.76
CA ILE A 241 24.31 8.49 8.45
C ILE A 241 25.80 8.69 8.13
N ARG A 242 26.58 9.21 9.08
CA ARG A 242 28.01 9.47 8.89
C ARG A 242 28.79 8.20 8.60
N ASP A 243 28.49 7.13 9.34
CA ASP A 243 29.24 5.87 9.28
C ASP A 243 28.62 4.90 8.23
N ASN A 244 27.57 5.33 7.52
CA ASN A 244 26.79 4.55 6.55
C ASN A 244 26.29 3.21 7.12
N GLN A 245 25.70 3.29 8.31
CA GLN A 245 25.20 2.17 9.09
C GLN A 245 23.69 2.25 9.30
N TRP A 246 23.09 1.14 9.73
CA TRP A 246 21.68 1.05 10.16
C TRP A 246 21.57 0.12 11.37
N ILE A 247 20.43 0.14 12.06
CA ILE A 247 20.11 -0.83 13.13
C ILE A 247 18.83 -1.56 12.74
N ILE A 248 18.91 -2.88 12.80
CA ILE A 248 17.83 -3.80 12.39
C ILE A 248 16.84 -3.94 13.54
N GLU A 249 15.54 -3.84 13.27
CA GLU A 249 14.46 -3.93 14.25
C GLU A 249 14.62 -5.19 15.12
N GLU A 250 14.76 -6.37 14.51
CA GLU A 250 14.82 -7.66 15.23
C GLU A 250 16.09 -7.85 16.05
N SER A 251 17.09 -6.98 15.87
CA SER A 251 18.32 -7.00 16.65
C SER A 251 18.20 -6.28 18.00
N ASN A 252 17.11 -5.54 18.21
CA ASN A 252 16.83 -4.82 19.44
C ASN A 252 16.16 -5.70 20.52
N SER A 253 16.35 -5.32 21.77
CA SER A 253 15.59 -5.85 22.90
C SER A 253 14.41 -4.94 23.21
N LEU A 254 13.21 -5.42 22.89
CA LEU A 254 11.96 -4.68 23.14
C LEU A 254 11.83 -4.16 24.57
N VAL A 255 12.20 -4.97 25.56
CA VAL A 255 12.10 -4.59 26.98
C VAL A 255 13.07 -3.46 27.31
N THR A 256 14.32 -3.54 26.83
CA THR A 256 15.33 -2.50 27.06
C THR A 256 14.92 -1.19 26.42
N MET A 257 14.43 -1.23 25.18
CA MET A 257 13.97 -0.03 24.48
C MET A 257 12.84 0.68 25.23
N LEU A 258 11.95 -0.09 25.88
CA LEU A 258 10.82 0.43 26.65
C LEU A 258 11.21 0.94 28.05
N GLU A 259 12.29 0.44 28.64
CA GLU A 259 12.83 0.97 29.91
C GLU A 259 13.44 2.37 29.75
N ILE A 260 13.87 2.71 28.52
CA ILE A 260 14.50 3.98 28.16
C ILE A 260 13.49 4.94 27.49
N ALA A 261 12.27 4.46 27.23
CA ALA A 261 11.25 5.17 26.47
C ALA A 261 10.67 6.37 27.23
#